data_AF-A0AB37UDJ2-F1
#
_entry.id   AF-A0AB37UDJ2-F1
#
_cell.length_a   1.000
_cell.length_b   1.000
_cell.length_c   1.000
_cell.angle_alpha   90.00
_cell.angle_beta   90.00
_cell.angle_gamma   90.00
#
_symmetry.space_group_name_H-M   'P 1'
#
loop_
_entity.id
_entity.type
_entity.pdbx_description
1 polymer ?
#
loop_
_entity_poly.entity_id
_entity_poly.type
_entity_poly.pdbx_seq_one_letter_code
_entity_poly.pdbx_strand_id
1 'polypeptide(L)'
;MSRAIKQLRARVLDREGASFNYSEYLPDSQDSIPQAIADIMTPPLGTGGRLVYLPFSALLGVCPKEILQQLERILAIAPATNFLLITSINKPDIRNKSVKLLLQFAQVKEFPSIPQW
;
A
#
# COMPACT_ATOMS: atom_id res chain seq x y z
N MET A 1 3.88 -3.06 -14.47
CA MET A 1 3.21 -2.81 -13.18
C MET A 1 1.98 -3.70 -12.98
N SER A 2 0.94 -3.60 -13.81
CA SER A 2 -0.34 -4.33 -13.65
C SER A 2 -0.19 -5.85 -13.43
N ARG A 3 0.67 -6.53 -14.19
CA ARG A 3 0.97 -7.96 -14.00
C ARG A 3 1.51 -8.28 -12.60
N ALA A 4 2.40 -7.44 -12.07
CA ALA A 4 2.99 -7.65 -10.74
C ALA A 4 1.96 -7.44 -9.62
N ILE A 5 1.04 -6.49 -9.78
CA ILE A 5 -0.09 -6.29 -8.86
C ILE A 5 -0.96 -7.55 -8.83
N LYS A 6 -1.33 -8.09 -10.00
CA LYS A 6 -2.11 -9.34 -10.10
C LYS A 6 -1.39 -10.53 -9.44
N GLN A 7 -0.08 -10.65 -9.65
CA GLN A 7 0.73 -11.70 -9.03
C GLN A 7 0.81 -11.55 -7.50
N LEU A 8 0.98 -10.33 -6.99
CA LEU A 8 0.97 -10.07 -5.55
C LEU A 8 -0.39 -10.43 -4.94
N ARG A 9 -1.49 -10.01 -5.58
CA ARG A 9 -2.86 -10.36 -5.18
C ARG A 9 -3.05 -11.87 -5.07
N ALA A 10 -2.67 -12.61 -6.11
CA ALA A 10 -2.80 -14.07 -6.13
C ALA A 10 -1.90 -14.79 -5.10
N ARG A 11 -0.81 -14.16 -4.67
CA ARG A 11 0.10 -14.71 -3.65
C ARG A 11 -0.39 -14.44 -2.22
N VAL A 12 -0.95 -13.26 -1.98
CA VAL A 12 -1.37 -12.81 -0.64
C VAL A 12 -2.75 -13.32 -0.30
N LEU A 13 -3.69 -13.20 -1.24
CA LEU A 13 -5.09 -13.51 -1.01
C LEU A 13 -5.34 -15.01 -1.23
N ASP A 14 -6.11 -15.63 -0.34
CA ASP A 14 -6.70 -16.94 -0.61
C ASP A 14 -7.87 -16.80 -1.61
N ARG A 15 -8.22 -17.90 -2.28
CA ARG A 15 -9.30 -17.87 -3.29
C ARG A 15 -10.65 -17.48 -2.70
N GLU A 16 -10.92 -17.86 -1.46
CA GLU A 16 -12.24 -17.70 -0.82
C GLU A 16 -12.41 -16.37 -0.07
N GLY A 17 -11.33 -15.79 0.45
CA GLY A 17 -11.34 -14.54 1.23
C GLY A 17 -10.92 -13.31 0.43
N ALA A 18 -10.64 -13.42 -0.87
CA ALA A 18 -10.18 -12.32 -1.70
C ALA A 18 -11.10 -11.08 -1.69
N SER A 19 -12.42 -11.26 -1.56
CA SER A 19 -13.38 -10.15 -1.48
C SER A 19 -13.37 -9.40 -0.14
N PHE A 20 -12.92 -10.05 0.94
CA PHE A 20 -12.90 -9.48 2.29
C PHE A 20 -11.53 -8.95 2.68
N ASN A 21 -10.48 -9.55 2.12
CA ASN A 21 -9.09 -9.25 2.44
C ASN A 21 -8.42 -8.31 1.42
N TYR A 22 -9.14 -7.86 0.39
CA TYR A 22 -8.67 -6.86 -0.57
C TYR A 22 -9.48 -5.58 -0.47
N SER A 23 -8.79 -4.48 -0.20
CA SER A 23 -9.37 -3.14 -0.20
C SER A 23 -8.57 -2.24 -1.13
N GLU A 24 -9.24 -1.47 -1.97
CA GLU A 24 -8.61 -0.49 -2.87
C GLU A 24 -9.21 0.88 -2.60
N TYR A 25 -8.37 1.86 -2.24
CA TYR A 25 -8.81 3.22 -1.96
C TYR A 25 -8.19 4.19 -2.96
N LEU A 26 -9.06 4.75 -3.81
CA LEU A 26 -8.69 5.69 -4.86
C LEU A 26 -8.28 7.04 -4.26
N PRO A 27 -7.39 7.81 -4.91
CA PRO A 27 -6.89 9.08 -4.37
C PRO A 27 -7.94 10.20 -4.30
N ASP A 28 -9.14 9.97 -4.84
CA ASP A 28 -10.18 10.99 -5.01
C ASP A 28 -10.92 11.33 -3.70
N SER A 29 -10.74 10.51 -2.64
CA SER A 29 -11.36 10.72 -1.33
C SER A 29 -10.32 11.10 -0.26
N GLN A 30 -10.69 12.05 0.60
CA GLN A 30 -9.88 12.44 1.76
C GLN A 30 -9.79 11.32 2.80
N ASP A 31 -10.76 10.40 2.82
CA ASP A 31 -10.82 9.28 3.77
C ASP A 31 -10.02 8.05 3.32
N SER A 32 -9.50 8.04 2.09
CA SER A 32 -8.81 6.88 1.52
C SER A 32 -7.59 6.43 2.34
N ILE A 33 -6.78 7.39 2.82
CA ILE A 33 -5.60 7.08 3.63
C ILE A 33 -6.00 6.63 5.05
N PRO A 34 -6.85 7.37 5.80
CA PRO A 34 -7.36 6.90 7.08
C PRO A 34 -8.00 5.51 7.04
N GLN A 35 -8.81 5.21 6.02
CA GLN A 35 -9.44 3.91 5.89
C GLN A 35 -8.42 2.81 5.58
N ALA A 36 -7.45 3.06 4.69
CA ALA A 36 -6.38 2.10 4.43
C ALA A 36 -5.54 1.79 5.68
N ILE A 37 -5.27 2.81 6.49
CA ILE A 37 -4.58 2.73 7.78
C ILE A 37 -5.37 1.91 8.81
N ALA A 38 -6.71 2.02 8.82
CA ALA A 38 -7.54 1.17 9.65
C ALA A 38 -7.53 -0.29 9.15
N ASP A 39 -7.67 -0.48 7.84
CA ASP A 39 -7.74 -1.81 7.23
C ASP A 39 -6.45 -2.60 7.38
N ILE A 40 -5.28 -1.97 7.28
CA ILE A 40 -4.00 -2.68 7.40
C ILE A 40 -3.80 -3.27 8.80
N MET A 41 -4.45 -2.72 9.83
CA MET A 41 -4.42 -3.24 11.20
C MET A 41 -5.42 -4.37 11.44
N THR A 42 -6.39 -4.55 10.56
CA THR A 42 -7.42 -5.59 10.70
C THR A 42 -6.85 -6.95 10.30
N PRO A 43 -6.88 -7.97 11.19
CA PRO A 43 -6.47 -9.33 10.84
C PRO A 43 -7.22 -9.84 9.60
N PRO A 44 -6.57 -10.65 8.74
CA PRO A 44 -7.24 -11.23 7.59
C PRO A 44 -8.28 -12.26 8.04
N LEU A 45 -9.36 -12.40 7.28
CA LEU A 45 -10.30 -13.49 7.45
C LEU A 45 -9.79 -14.73 6.73
N GLY A 46 -9.84 -15.90 7.38
CA GLY A 46 -9.42 -17.16 6.78
C GLY A 46 -7.90 -17.39 6.88
N THR A 47 -7.33 -18.01 5.85
CA THR A 47 -5.93 -18.48 5.87
C THR A 47 -4.97 -17.65 5.01
N GLY A 48 -5.52 -16.77 4.16
CA GLY A 48 -4.76 -15.80 3.40
C GLY A 48 -4.29 -14.59 4.22
N GLY A 49 -3.60 -13.68 3.54
CA GLY A 49 -3.25 -12.36 4.05
C GLY A 49 -4.23 -11.28 3.61
N ARG A 50 -4.04 -10.06 4.13
CA ARG A 50 -4.78 -8.86 3.70
C ARG A 50 -3.92 -8.02 2.77
N LEU A 51 -4.52 -7.48 1.71
CA LEU A 51 -3.86 -6.55 0.80
C LEU A 51 -4.68 -5.26 0.71
N VAL A 52 -4.10 -4.18 1.24
CA VAL A 52 -4.66 -2.83 1.14
C VAL A 52 -3.91 -2.09 0.04
N TYR A 53 -4.64 -1.62 -0.98
CA TYR A 53 -4.08 -0.99 -2.16
C TYR A 53 -4.43 0.49 -2.25
N LEU A 54 -3.39 1.31 -2.39
CA LEU A 54 -3.45 2.77 -2.54
C LEU A 54 -2.83 3.19 -3.89
N PRO A 55 -3.60 3.14 -5.00
CA PRO A 55 -3.13 3.64 -6.28
C PRO A 55 -2.89 5.15 -6.26
N PHE A 56 -1.74 5.59 -6.77
CA PHE A 56 -1.39 7.01 -6.96
C PHE A 56 -1.57 7.87 -5.68
N SER A 57 -1.26 7.28 -4.53
CA SER A 57 -1.54 7.88 -3.23
C SER A 57 -0.73 9.13 -2.95
N ALA A 58 -1.39 10.11 -2.32
CA ALA A 58 -0.74 11.29 -1.75
C ALA A 58 0.28 10.96 -0.64
N LEU A 59 0.29 9.72 -0.10
CA LEU A 59 1.32 9.26 0.84
C LEU A 59 2.74 9.38 0.30
N LEU A 60 2.94 9.30 -1.02
CA LEU A 60 4.26 9.47 -1.64
C LEU A 60 4.65 10.95 -1.88
N GLY A 61 3.74 11.89 -1.56
CA GLY A 61 3.91 13.32 -1.68
C GLY A 61 3.96 14.04 -0.33
N VAL A 62 3.26 15.19 -0.24
CA VAL A 62 3.13 15.95 1.00
C VAL A 62 2.16 15.22 1.93
N CYS A 63 2.68 14.66 3.02
CA CYS A 63 1.91 13.91 4.01
C CYS A 63 1.73 14.75 5.29
N PRO A 64 0.50 14.94 5.80
CA PRO A 64 0.25 15.57 7.09
C PRO A 64 1.00 14.87 8.22
N LYS A 65 1.41 15.63 9.24
CA LYS A 65 2.23 15.10 10.34
C LYS A 65 1.49 14.02 11.12
N GLU A 66 0.20 14.19 11.32
CA GLU A 66 -0.68 13.28 12.06
C GLU A 66 -0.76 11.92 11.36
N ILE A 67 -0.94 11.94 10.03
CA ILE A 67 -0.95 10.73 9.19
C ILE A 67 0.43 10.06 9.21
N LEU A 68 1.51 10.82 9.13
CA LEU A 68 2.86 10.28 9.19
C LEU A 68 3.14 9.55 10.52
N GLN A 69 2.74 10.14 11.64
CA GLN A 69 2.88 9.53 12.97
C GLN A 69 2.04 8.26 13.12
N GLN A 70 0.80 8.28 12.60
CA GLN A 70 -0.05 7.08 12.59
C GLN A 70 0.58 5.97 11.74
N LEU A 71 1.08 6.31 10.55
CA LEU A 71 1.72 5.36 9.65
C LEU A 71 2.96 4.73 10.29
N GLU A 72 3.80 5.52 10.96
CA GLU A 72 4.99 5.01 11.67
C GLU A 72 4.63 3.99 12.75
N ARG A 73 3.61 4.30 13.57
CA ARG A 73 3.13 3.38 14.60
C ARG A 73 2.59 2.10 13.98
N ILE A 74 1.78 2.22 12.93
CA ILE A 74 1.06 1.09 12.33
C ILE A 74 1.99 0.16 11.59
N LEU A 75 2.92 0.68 10.80
CA LEU A 75 3.89 -0.17 10.07
C LEU A 75 4.78 -0.99 11.02
N ALA A 76 5.02 -0.51 12.24
CA ALA A 76 5.79 -1.23 13.25
C ALA A 76 5.04 -2.41 13.89
N ILE A 77 3.70 -2.39 13.92
CA ILE A 77 2.87 -3.39 14.63
C ILE A 77 1.88 -4.14 13.74
N ALA A 78 1.78 -3.79 12.46
CA ALA A 78 0.86 -4.43 11.53
C ALA A 78 1.14 -5.94 11.44
N PRO A 79 0.11 -6.79 11.31
CA PRO A 79 0.31 -8.22 11.11
C PRO A 79 1.23 -8.48 9.92
N ALA A 80 2.18 -9.40 10.06
CA ALA A 80 3.12 -9.73 8.98
C ALA A 80 2.45 -10.29 7.71
N THR A 81 1.20 -10.74 7.84
CA THR A 81 0.33 -11.23 6.76
C THR A 81 -0.41 -10.11 6.03
N ASN A 82 -0.31 -8.87 6.50
CA ASN A 82 -0.99 -7.71 5.94
C ASN A 82 -0.02 -6.88 5.12
N PHE A 83 -0.43 -6.54 3.89
CA PHE A 83 0.41 -5.86 2.92
C PHE A 83 -0.22 -4.54 2.52
N LEU A 84 0.55 -3.46 2.67
CA LEU A 84 0.22 -2.15 2.11
C LEU A 84 0.90 -2.03 0.74
N LEU A 85 0.10 -1.94 -0.32
CA LEU A 85 0.58 -1.72 -1.68
C LEU A 85 0.33 -0.26 -2.07
N ILE A 86 1.38 0.43 -2.49
CA ILE A 86 1.28 1.79 -3.05
C ILE A 86 1.89 1.76 -4.44
N THR A 87 1.20 2.33 -5.42
CA THR A 87 1.71 2.47 -6.80
C THR A 87 1.79 3.93 -7.20
N SER A 88 2.74 4.25 -8.06
CA SER A 88 2.94 5.58 -8.63
C SER A 88 3.46 5.43 -10.05
N ILE A 89 3.13 6.39 -10.91
CA ILE A 89 3.73 6.53 -12.25
C ILE A 89 5.15 7.07 -12.12
N ASN A 90 5.35 8.01 -11.19
CA ASN A 90 6.60 8.70 -10.98
C ASN A 90 7.40 8.05 -9.86
N LYS A 91 8.73 8.14 -9.96
CA LYS A 91 9.62 7.76 -8.86
C LYS A 91 9.33 8.62 -7.63
N PRO A 92 9.07 8.02 -6.45
CA PRO A 92 8.82 8.78 -5.23
C PRO A 92 10.02 9.66 -4.86
N ASP A 93 9.75 10.89 -4.38
CA ASP A 93 10.80 11.79 -3.90
C ASP A 93 11.30 11.34 -2.53
N ILE A 94 12.53 10.82 -2.46
CA ILE A 94 13.16 10.32 -1.24
C ILE A 94 13.42 11.41 -0.19
N ARG A 95 13.24 12.69 -0.52
CA ARG A 95 13.31 13.79 0.45
C ARG A 95 12.06 13.88 1.31
N ASN A 96 10.92 13.38 0.81
CA ASN A 96 9.65 13.36 1.54
C ASN A 96 9.74 12.44 2.77
N LYS A 97 9.27 12.91 3.92
CA LYS A 97 9.34 12.16 5.18
C LYS A 97 8.58 10.85 5.14
N SER A 98 7.39 10.85 4.53
CA SER A 98 6.57 9.64 4.34
C SER A 98 7.27 8.61 3.45
N VAL A 99 7.91 9.05 2.36
CA VAL A 99 8.69 8.16 1.49
C VAL A 99 9.86 7.56 2.25
N LYS A 100 10.62 8.36 3.01
CA LYS A 100 11.73 7.85 3.85
C LYS A 100 11.25 6.80 4.84
N LEU A 101 10.13 7.05 5.52
CA LEU A 101 9.53 6.11 6.47
C LEU A 101 9.12 4.82 5.76
N LEU A 102 8.36 4.91 4.66
CA LEU A 102 7.89 3.75 3.91
C LEU A 102 9.05 2.87 3.44
N LEU A 103 10.16 3.47 2.99
CA LEU A 103 11.35 2.74 2.53
C LEU A 103 12.04 1.92 3.64
N GLN A 104 11.79 2.19 4.92
CA GLN A 104 12.31 1.37 6.01
C GLN A 104 11.62 0.00 6.10
N PHE A 105 10.38 -0.10 5.62
CA PHE A 105 9.54 -1.30 5.69
C PHE A 105 9.23 -1.91 4.33
N ALA A 106 9.38 -1.14 3.24
CA ALA A 106 8.87 -1.51 1.93
C ALA A 106 9.88 -2.27 1.06
N GLN A 107 9.36 -3.22 0.28
CA GLN A 107 10.04 -3.73 -0.91
C GLN A 107 9.68 -2.83 -2.11
N VAL A 108 10.67 -2.20 -2.72
CA VAL A 108 10.48 -1.34 -3.90
C VAL A 108 10.70 -2.13 -5.18
N LYS A 109 9.80 -1.96 -6.15
CA LYS A 109 9.93 -2.53 -7.49
C LYS A 109 9.64 -1.48 -8.55
N GLU A 110 10.65 -1.15 -9.34
CA GLU A 110 10.52 -0.25 -10.48
C GLU A 110 10.05 -1.01 -11.72
N PHE A 111 9.26 -0.35 -12.56
CA PHE A 111 8.82 -0.88 -13.84
C PHE A 111 9.17 0.13 -14.91
N PRO A 112 10.06 -0.19 -15.87
CA PRO A 112 10.39 0.73 -16.94
C PRO A 112 9.15 0.97 -17.80
N SER A 113 8.91 2.22 -18.17
CA SER A 113 7.99 2.53 -19.26
C SER A 113 8.56 1.93 -20.54
N ILE A 114 7.72 1.29 -21.35
CA ILE A 114 8.13 0.82 -22.66
C ILE A 114 8.53 2.06 -23.46
N PRO A 115 9.80 2.18 -23.89
CA PRO A 115 10.21 3.34 -24.65
C PRO A 115 9.44 3.37 -25.98
N GLN A 116 8.94 4.56 -26.35
CA GLN A 116 8.26 4.80 -27.62
C GLN A 116 9.34 5.12 -28.66
N TRP A 117 9.95 4.08 -29.24
CA TRP A 117 10.78 4.17 -30.43
C TRP A 117 10.12 3.41 -31.57
#